data_AF-A0A1Y6BH28-F1
#
_entry.id   AF-A0A1Y6BH28-F1
#
_cell.length_a   1.000
_cell.length_b   1.000
_cell.length_c   1.000
_cell.angle_alpha   90.00
_cell.angle_beta   90.00
_cell.angle_gamma   90.00
#
_symmetry.space_group_name_H-M   'P 1'
#
loop_
_entity.id
_entity.type
_entity.pdbx_description
1 polymer ?
#
loop_
_entity_poly.entity_id
_entity_poly.type
_entity_poly.pdbx_seq_one_letter_code
_entity_poly.pdbx_strand_id
1 'polypeptide(L)'
;MKYVKLWLLTLVCSCGSHSPRVESIETLDQEAGVLDNPRSAVMALERDGKVFCSGVAIRDGILLTAAHCFLNDRSLNKLHIRGADGQRYPVQEIMTYADRLDRVEEAFLPNYDIAMVRFSDDVPGRWIKLASGAQVVASEGHVAWIAGYGRSDDHPTGHYHLGATRIKKVYRSGMRKGVITVDNTFGSAPCSGDSGGPLLMQKKGEWWVLGVTHGVHWFSNPDYFGSDGCQFPEASFASLSLHPEVNGQDQVSELSAVPDDRVELEFLGYCEDGMVGRGDVSLFKALLLQFKGRDCESLYGKLASDLSFDLLKEPVYSLKALALLPRIDRLSIDLRLLEDLPSLPPLREMKVSIGSQDDLDWVFGNRHLTSLELTDAPRGLQWDGVGQLHELGTVILMENNIVELPSLSGLKKLRTLNVLGNHLDNLDFIRDNYKITHLLASSNQIEDLAGLVNHSDLKVVLLGNNRISQILDLASATSLEYLSLVNNEIPLHLQLCPTKEQQQGSICAF
;
A
#
# COMPACT_ATOMS: atom_id res chain seq x y z
N MET A 1 -48.28 -14.27 -74.16
CA MET A 1 -49.23 -13.23 -73.72
C MET A 1 -49.19 -13.11 -72.20
N LYS A 2 -49.01 -11.89 -71.71
CA LYS A 2 -49.59 -11.27 -70.49
C LYS A 2 -49.72 -12.08 -69.18
N TYR A 3 -49.03 -11.57 -68.15
CA TYR A 3 -49.45 -11.21 -66.77
C TYR A 3 -50.61 -11.93 -66.06
N VAL A 4 -50.43 -12.15 -64.74
CA VAL A 4 -51.26 -11.69 -63.58
C VAL A 4 -50.66 -12.31 -62.28
N LYS A 5 -50.09 -11.52 -61.33
CA LYS A 5 -50.67 -11.01 -60.03
C LYS A 5 -51.34 -12.15 -59.20
N LEU A 6 -51.18 -12.39 -57.89
CA LEU A 6 -50.98 -11.62 -56.65
C LEU A 6 -51.00 -12.70 -55.52
N TRP A 7 -50.21 -12.75 -54.44
CA TRP A 7 -50.37 -12.02 -53.17
C TRP A 7 -49.33 -12.51 -52.13
N LEU A 8 -48.95 -11.61 -51.22
CA LEU A 8 -48.17 -11.83 -50.00
C LEU A 8 -48.83 -12.82 -49.01
N LEU A 9 -47.98 -13.54 -48.26
CA LEU A 9 -48.16 -13.68 -46.81
C LEU A 9 -46.79 -13.81 -46.12
N THR A 10 -46.51 -12.83 -45.28
CA THR A 10 -45.38 -12.69 -44.36
C THR A 10 -45.38 -13.78 -43.29
N LEU A 11 -44.24 -14.40 -43.03
CA LEU A 11 -43.91 -15.06 -41.76
C LEU A 11 -42.43 -14.85 -41.44
N VAL A 12 -42.20 -14.50 -40.18
CA VAL A 12 -41.05 -13.83 -39.58
C VAL A 12 -39.74 -14.63 -39.71
N CYS A 13 -38.67 -13.98 -40.16
CA CYS A 13 -37.29 -14.47 -40.02
C CYS A 13 -36.86 -14.43 -38.56
N SER A 14 -36.45 -15.58 -38.01
CA SER A 14 -35.60 -15.66 -36.82
C SER A 14 -34.24 -16.20 -37.25
N CYS A 15 -33.18 -15.43 -36.97
CA CYS A 15 -31.79 -15.84 -37.19
C CYS A 15 -31.42 -16.95 -36.21
N GLY A 16 -31.17 -18.15 -36.73
CA GLY A 16 -30.52 -19.24 -36.00
C GLY A 16 -29.00 -19.05 -36.00
N SER A 17 -28.43 -18.95 -34.82
CA SER A 17 -27.00 -18.78 -34.53
C SER A 17 -26.15 -19.91 -35.11
N HIS A 18 -25.14 -19.54 -35.90
CA HIS A 18 -24.00 -20.40 -36.18
C HIS A 18 -23.21 -20.65 -34.89
N SER A 19 -23.24 -21.89 -34.40
CA SER A 19 -22.23 -22.41 -33.49
C SER A 19 -20.99 -22.79 -34.33
N PRO A 20 -19.83 -22.14 -34.16
CA PRO A 20 -18.60 -22.63 -34.77
C PRO A 20 -18.19 -23.93 -34.07
N ARG A 21 -18.15 -25.03 -34.83
CA ARG A 21 -17.46 -26.27 -34.45
C ARG A 21 -16.01 -25.93 -34.10
N VAL A 22 -15.62 -26.18 -32.85
CA VAL A 22 -14.23 -26.09 -32.39
C VAL A 22 -13.50 -27.31 -32.94
N GLU A 23 -12.50 -27.08 -33.79
CA GLU A 23 -11.55 -28.10 -34.26
C GLU A 23 -10.78 -28.70 -33.06
N SER A 24 -10.47 -29.99 -33.16
CA SER A 24 -9.72 -30.78 -32.18
C SER A 24 -8.43 -30.07 -31.74
N ILE A 25 -8.26 -29.88 -30.44
CA ILE A 25 -7.05 -29.28 -29.86
C ILE A 25 -6.05 -30.41 -29.59
N GLU A 26 -4.95 -30.44 -30.34
CA GLU A 26 -3.89 -31.46 -30.23
C GLU A 26 -3.06 -31.27 -28.94
N THR A 27 -2.79 -32.37 -28.24
CA THR A 27 -1.72 -32.49 -27.23
C THR A 27 -0.37 -32.51 -27.96
N LEU A 28 0.48 -31.52 -27.71
CA LEU A 28 1.81 -31.42 -28.31
C LEU A 28 2.85 -32.13 -27.42
N ASP A 29 3.03 -33.44 -27.62
CA ASP A 29 4.21 -34.16 -27.12
C ASP A 29 5.41 -33.80 -28.03
N GLN A 30 6.10 -32.70 -27.73
CA GLN A 30 7.27 -32.29 -28.52
C GLN A 30 8.51 -33.12 -28.14
N GLU A 31 9.10 -33.79 -29.14
CA GLU A 31 10.34 -34.55 -29.03
C GLU A 31 11.51 -33.71 -28.44
N ALA A 32 12.38 -34.39 -27.70
CA ALA A 32 13.56 -33.80 -27.08
C ALA A 32 14.59 -33.38 -28.14
N GLY A 33 14.77 -32.08 -28.38
CA GLY A 33 15.83 -31.58 -29.25
C GLY A 33 15.85 -30.08 -29.52
N VAL A 34 14.69 -29.40 -29.44
CA VAL A 34 14.61 -27.94 -29.61
C VAL A 34 13.92 -27.35 -28.38
N LEU A 35 14.65 -26.49 -27.65
CA LEU A 35 14.15 -25.77 -26.48
C LEU A 35 13.35 -24.53 -26.94
N ASP A 36 12.14 -24.73 -27.45
CA ASP A 36 11.24 -23.63 -27.79
C ASP A 36 10.43 -23.16 -26.56
N ASN A 37 10.00 -21.89 -26.56
CA ASN A 37 9.03 -21.40 -25.57
C ASN A 37 7.66 -22.08 -25.82
N PRO A 38 6.99 -22.61 -24.78
CA PRO A 38 7.23 -22.33 -23.36
C PRO A 38 8.12 -23.35 -22.63
N ARG A 39 8.50 -24.47 -23.27
CA ARG A 39 9.23 -25.58 -22.63
C ARG A 39 10.53 -25.15 -21.97
N SER A 40 11.27 -24.23 -22.58
CA SER A 40 12.53 -23.73 -22.05
C SER A 40 12.38 -22.96 -20.73
N ALA A 41 11.20 -22.37 -20.47
CA ALA A 41 10.90 -21.56 -19.29
C ALA A 41 10.24 -22.31 -18.16
N VAL A 42 9.59 -23.44 -18.44
CA VAL A 42 8.98 -24.26 -17.40
C VAL A 42 10.05 -25.16 -16.80
N MET A 43 10.17 -25.12 -15.48
CA MET A 43 11.23 -25.83 -14.74
C MET A 43 10.64 -26.71 -13.65
N ALA A 44 11.36 -27.76 -13.29
CA ALA A 44 10.97 -28.66 -12.20
C ALA A 44 11.65 -28.23 -10.89
N LEU A 45 10.91 -28.29 -9.78
CA LEU A 45 11.46 -28.15 -8.44
C LEU A 45 11.83 -29.54 -7.91
N GLU A 46 13.10 -29.70 -7.56
CA GLU A 46 13.64 -30.93 -6.99
C GLU A 46 13.99 -30.76 -5.51
N ARG A 47 13.69 -31.78 -4.72
CA ARG A 47 14.16 -31.95 -3.34
C ARG A 47 14.87 -33.30 -3.26
N ASP A 48 16.13 -33.30 -2.83
CA ASP A 48 16.97 -34.51 -2.76
C ASP A 48 16.99 -35.28 -4.10
N GLY A 49 17.03 -34.55 -5.22
CA GLY A 49 17.07 -35.11 -6.58
C GLY A 49 15.76 -35.67 -7.11
N LYS A 50 14.63 -35.50 -6.39
CA LYS A 50 13.29 -35.91 -6.84
C LYS A 50 12.42 -34.70 -7.13
N VAL A 51 11.76 -34.71 -8.29
CA VAL A 51 10.76 -33.68 -8.64
C VAL A 51 9.56 -33.78 -7.71
N PHE A 52 9.16 -32.65 -7.13
CA PHE A 52 8.00 -32.58 -6.25
C PHE A 52 7.02 -31.45 -6.61
N CYS A 53 7.49 -30.42 -7.33
CA CYS A 53 6.67 -29.32 -7.84
C CYS A 53 7.21 -28.85 -9.20
N SER A 54 6.48 -27.94 -9.83
CA SER A 54 6.85 -27.27 -11.07
C SER A 54 6.89 -25.75 -10.85
N GLY A 55 7.44 -25.02 -11.82
CA GLY A 55 7.43 -23.57 -11.83
C GLY A 55 7.70 -23.01 -13.21
N VAL A 56 7.62 -21.70 -13.35
CA VAL A 56 7.92 -20.98 -14.59
C VAL A 56 8.92 -19.86 -14.34
N ALA A 57 9.95 -19.79 -15.17
CA ALA A 57 10.86 -18.67 -15.17
C ALA A 57 10.16 -17.46 -15.76
N ILE A 58 10.13 -16.35 -15.00
CA ILE A 58 9.48 -15.10 -15.43
C ILE A 58 10.47 -13.98 -15.74
N ARG A 59 11.74 -14.20 -15.39
CA ARG A 59 12.91 -13.31 -15.51
C ARG A 59 14.15 -14.11 -15.11
N ASP A 60 15.33 -13.57 -15.38
CA ASP A 60 16.58 -14.23 -15.00
C ASP A 60 16.68 -14.42 -13.48
N GLY A 61 17.13 -15.61 -13.08
CA GLY A 61 17.26 -16.06 -11.69
C GLY A 61 15.96 -16.19 -10.90
N ILE A 62 14.78 -16.09 -11.54
CA ILE A 62 13.49 -16.23 -10.85
C ILE A 62 12.55 -17.25 -11.44
N LEU A 63 12.08 -18.09 -10.53
CA LEU A 63 10.99 -19.02 -10.74
C LEU A 63 9.76 -18.58 -9.96
N LEU A 64 8.62 -18.46 -10.64
CA LEU A 64 7.31 -18.37 -10.03
C LEU A 64 6.74 -19.78 -9.83
N THR A 65 6.19 -20.07 -8.65
CA THR A 65 5.65 -21.39 -8.28
C THR A 65 4.61 -21.27 -7.16
N ALA A 66 4.11 -22.38 -6.62
CA ALA A 66 3.14 -22.42 -5.53
C ALA A 66 3.83 -22.38 -4.16
N ALA A 67 3.23 -21.71 -3.18
CA ALA A 67 3.79 -21.61 -1.83
C ALA A 67 3.75 -22.92 -1.06
N HIS A 68 2.71 -23.74 -1.26
CA HIS A 68 2.53 -25.00 -0.56
C HIS A 68 3.65 -26.01 -0.83
N CYS A 69 4.38 -25.85 -1.93
CA CYS A 69 5.60 -26.60 -2.25
C CYS A 69 6.67 -26.51 -1.12
N PHE A 70 6.64 -25.42 -0.34
CA PHE A 70 7.65 -25.10 0.68
C PHE A 70 7.12 -25.13 2.12
N LEU A 71 5.87 -25.53 2.37
CA LEU A 71 5.32 -25.52 3.73
C LEU A 71 5.97 -26.55 4.67
N ASN A 72 6.38 -27.70 4.13
CA ASN A 72 6.90 -28.81 4.95
C ASN A 72 8.43 -28.82 5.09
N ASP A 73 9.19 -28.34 4.10
CA ASP A 73 10.65 -28.30 4.13
C ASP A 73 11.21 -27.18 3.23
N ARG A 74 11.91 -26.22 3.85
CA ARG A 74 12.58 -25.07 3.20
C ARG A 74 14.10 -25.17 3.20
N SER A 75 14.66 -26.35 3.49
CA SER A 75 16.11 -26.54 3.57
C SER A 75 16.76 -26.30 2.21
N LEU A 76 17.33 -25.10 2.01
CA LEU A 76 17.87 -24.64 0.73
C LEU A 76 18.93 -25.59 0.16
N ASN A 77 19.74 -26.22 1.02
CA ASN A 77 20.77 -27.19 0.64
C ASN A 77 20.23 -28.48 -0.02
N LYS A 78 18.93 -28.76 0.09
CA LYS A 78 18.29 -29.91 -0.56
C LYS A 78 17.57 -29.53 -1.85
N LEU A 79 17.41 -28.24 -2.13
CA LEU A 79 16.52 -27.72 -3.16
C LEU A 79 17.30 -27.29 -4.40
N HIS A 80 16.82 -27.77 -5.54
CA HIS A 80 17.35 -27.41 -6.85
C HIS A 80 16.20 -27.12 -7.81
N ILE A 81 16.44 -26.22 -8.74
CA ILE A 81 15.60 -26.01 -9.92
C ILE A 81 16.24 -26.78 -11.07
N ARG A 82 15.47 -27.63 -11.74
CA ARG A 82 15.91 -28.39 -12.91
C ARG A 82 15.30 -27.80 -14.17
N GLY A 83 16.16 -27.26 -15.04
CA GLY A 83 15.76 -26.74 -16.34
C GLY A 83 15.39 -27.85 -17.34
N ALA A 84 14.77 -27.47 -18.45
CA ALA A 84 14.39 -28.41 -19.52
C ALA A 84 15.58 -29.07 -20.21
N ASP A 85 16.79 -28.51 -20.07
CA ASP A 85 18.07 -29.08 -20.52
C ASP A 85 18.68 -30.07 -19.50
N GLY A 86 18.02 -30.30 -18.37
CA GLY A 86 18.50 -31.14 -17.28
C GLY A 86 19.52 -30.48 -16.36
N GLN A 87 19.91 -29.22 -16.62
CA GLN A 87 20.78 -28.48 -15.70
C GLN A 87 20.08 -28.24 -14.37
N ARG A 88 20.86 -28.28 -13.29
CA ARG A 88 20.40 -28.09 -11.91
C ARG A 88 20.97 -26.81 -11.35
N TYR A 89 20.09 -25.94 -10.88
CA TYR A 89 20.41 -24.66 -10.30
C TYR A 89 20.07 -24.68 -8.80
N PRO A 90 21.04 -24.46 -7.90
CA PRO A 90 20.77 -24.43 -6.47
C PRO A 90 19.88 -23.24 -6.10
N VAL A 91 18.93 -23.50 -5.20
CA VAL A 91 18.03 -22.46 -4.68
C VAL A 91 18.78 -21.58 -3.68
N GLN A 92 18.68 -20.26 -3.86
CA GLN A 92 19.30 -19.25 -3.01
C GLN A 92 18.31 -18.66 -1.99
N GLU A 93 17.06 -18.46 -2.40
CA GLU A 93 16.05 -17.79 -1.59
C GLU A 93 14.65 -18.27 -1.98
N ILE A 94 13.75 -18.36 -1.00
CA ILE A 94 12.34 -18.68 -1.19
C ILE A 94 11.54 -17.57 -0.53
N MET A 95 10.64 -16.93 -1.28
CA MET A 95 9.74 -15.90 -0.80
C MET A 95 8.31 -16.41 -0.94
N THR A 96 7.57 -16.52 0.16
CA THR A 96 6.16 -16.92 0.14
C THR A 96 5.29 -15.86 0.78
N TYR A 97 4.02 -15.79 0.39
CA TYR A 97 3.08 -14.87 1.01
C TYR A 97 2.86 -15.15 2.52
N ALA A 98 2.94 -16.42 2.92
CA ALA A 98 2.81 -16.84 4.32
C ALA A 98 3.89 -16.27 5.25
N ASP A 99 5.05 -15.85 4.71
CA ASP A 99 6.11 -15.22 5.50
C ASP A 99 5.72 -13.80 5.98
N ARG A 100 4.61 -13.25 5.47
CA ARG A 100 4.12 -11.89 5.78
C ARG A 100 2.76 -11.86 6.49
N LEU A 101 2.19 -13.00 6.85
CA LEU A 101 0.86 -13.05 7.46
C LEU A 101 0.96 -13.20 8.99
N ASP A 102 0.42 -12.22 9.74
CA ASP A 102 0.24 -12.29 11.19
C ASP A 102 -0.74 -13.41 11.63
N ARG A 103 -1.52 -13.95 10.68
CA ARG A 103 -2.56 -14.96 10.91
C ARG A 103 -2.35 -16.19 10.03
N VAL A 104 -1.99 -17.30 10.67
CA VAL A 104 -1.70 -18.61 10.06
C VAL A 104 -2.91 -19.18 9.26
N GLU A 105 -4.14 -18.79 9.61
CA GLU A 105 -5.37 -19.27 8.97
C GLU A 105 -5.55 -18.74 7.53
N GLU A 106 -5.01 -17.56 7.21
CA GLU A 106 -5.11 -16.96 5.87
C GLU A 106 -4.12 -17.58 4.89
N ALA A 107 -3.00 -18.14 5.36
CA ALA A 107 -1.97 -18.75 4.52
C ALA A 107 -2.47 -19.95 3.68
N PHE A 108 -3.65 -20.49 3.99
CA PHE A 108 -4.29 -21.60 3.27
C PHE A 108 -5.32 -21.15 2.23
N LEU A 109 -5.56 -19.85 2.07
CA LEU A 109 -6.48 -19.40 1.03
C LEU A 109 -5.83 -19.54 -0.36
N PRO A 110 -6.59 -19.97 -1.38
CA PRO A 110 -6.07 -20.25 -2.73
C PRO A 110 -5.33 -19.09 -3.39
N ASN A 111 -5.70 -17.87 -3.03
CA ASN A 111 -5.02 -16.69 -3.50
C ASN A 111 -3.57 -16.70 -2.94
N TYR A 112 -3.36 -16.84 -1.64
CA TYR A 112 -2.00 -16.71 -1.06
C TYR A 112 -1.02 -17.87 -1.33
N ASP A 113 -1.40 -18.85 -2.15
CA ASP A 113 -0.57 -20.01 -2.53
C ASP A 113 0.40 -19.70 -3.70
N ILE A 114 1.14 -18.58 -3.61
CA ILE A 114 2.16 -18.16 -4.59
C ILE A 114 3.51 -17.98 -3.90
N ALA A 115 4.57 -18.46 -4.54
CA ALA A 115 5.96 -18.28 -4.12
C ALA A 115 6.88 -17.88 -5.27
N MET A 116 7.92 -17.12 -4.93
CA MET A 116 9.10 -16.93 -5.77
C MET A 116 10.28 -17.68 -5.23
N VAL A 117 11.10 -18.17 -6.15
CA VAL A 117 12.34 -18.84 -5.83
C VAL A 117 13.47 -18.16 -6.60
N ARG A 118 14.46 -17.62 -5.88
CA ARG A 118 15.73 -17.20 -6.46
C ARG A 118 16.66 -18.39 -6.55
N PHE A 119 17.32 -18.57 -7.68
CA PHE A 119 18.32 -19.60 -7.90
C PHE A 119 19.57 -19.04 -8.56
N SER A 120 20.69 -19.72 -8.39
CA SER A 120 21.94 -19.26 -8.98
C SER A 120 21.91 -19.45 -10.50
N ASP A 121 22.54 -18.50 -11.18
CA ASP A 121 22.78 -18.45 -12.63
C ASP A 121 21.63 -17.86 -13.45
N ASP A 122 22.00 -16.91 -14.32
CA ASP A 122 21.11 -16.38 -15.35
C ASP A 122 20.69 -17.53 -16.25
N VAL A 123 19.40 -17.59 -16.61
CA VAL A 123 18.90 -18.56 -17.60
C VAL A 123 18.62 -17.79 -18.88
N PRO A 124 19.64 -17.53 -19.72
CA PRO A 124 19.55 -16.47 -20.70
C PRO A 124 18.47 -16.80 -21.73
N GLY A 125 17.46 -15.92 -21.83
CA GLY A 125 16.45 -15.96 -22.89
C GLY A 125 15.40 -17.07 -22.79
N ARG A 126 15.19 -17.65 -21.60
CA ARG A 126 14.23 -18.76 -21.40
C ARG A 126 13.13 -18.44 -20.38
N TRP A 127 12.55 -17.25 -20.39
CA TRP A 127 11.48 -16.88 -19.46
C TRP A 127 10.25 -16.31 -20.17
N ILE A 128 9.10 -16.29 -19.47
CA ILE A 128 7.80 -15.86 -20.01
C ILE A 128 7.26 -14.69 -19.18
N LYS A 129 6.76 -13.66 -19.88
CA LYS A 129 6.18 -12.47 -19.23
C LYS A 129 4.91 -12.79 -18.44
N LEU A 130 4.72 -12.10 -17.33
CA LEU A 130 3.44 -12.13 -16.60
C LEU A 130 2.38 -11.30 -17.32
N ALA A 131 1.15 -11.82 -17.37
CA ALA A 131 0.00 -11.07 -17.87
C ALA A 131 -0.46 -10.02 -16.86
N SER A 132 -0.78 -8.81 -17.33
CA SER A 132 -1.45 -7.78 -16.52
C SER A 132 -2.85 -8.25 -16.08
N GLY A 133 -3.38 -7.66 -14.99
CA GLY A 133 -4.72 -8.00 -14.49
C GLY A 133 -5.80 -7.82 -15.56
N ALA A 134 -5.68 -6.80 -16.42
CA ALA A 134 -6.57 -6.60 -17.55
C ALA A 134 -6.47 -7.74 -18.60
N GLN A 135 -5.27 -8.23 -18.89
CA GLN A 135 -5.07 -9.39 -19.78
C GLN A 135 -5.64 -10.67 -19.16
N VAL A 136 -5.44 -10.89 -17.86
CA VAL A 136 -6.01 -12.06 -17.15
C VAL A 136 -7.53 -12.01 -17.18
N VAL A 137 -8.14 -10.86 -16.88
CA VAL A 137 -9.60 -10.69 -16.95
C VAL A 137 -10.12 -10.92 -18.37
N ALA A 138 -9.41 -10.42 -19.39
CA ALA A 138 -9.79 -10.60 -20.79
C ALA A 138 -9.62 -12.04 -21.29
N SER A 139 -8.91 -12.90 -20.56
CA SER A 139 -8.66 -14.30 -20.94
C SER A 139 -9.83 -15.24 -20.61
N GLU A 140 -10.82 -14.80 -19.83
CA GLU A 140 -12.01 -15.62 -19.52
C GLU A 140 -12.69 -16.11 -20.82
N GLY A 141 -13.03 -17.40 -20.87
CA GLY A 141 -13.61 -18.08 -22.04
C GLY A 141 -12.62 -18.50 -23.13
N HIS A 142 -11.37 -18.04 -23.08
CA HIS A 142 -10.35 -18.34 -24.10
C HIS A 142 -9.59 -19.64 -23.82
N VAL A 143 -8.89 -20.13 -24.85
CA VAL A 143 -7.97 -21.27 -24.75
C VAL A 143 -6.72 -20.84 -23.99
N ALA A 144 -6.25 -21.72 -23.10
CA ALA A 144 -5.02 -21.58 -22.35
C ALA A 144 -4.25 -22.92 -22.37
N TRP A 145 -3.03 -22.90 -21.86
CA TRP A 145 -2.15 -24.06 -21.81
C TRP A 145 -1.63 -24.28 -20.40
N ILE A 146 -1.64 -25.52 -19.95
CA ILE A 146 -1.11 -25.97 -18.66
C ILE A 146 0.23 -26.62 -18.95
N ALA A 147 1.27 -26.24 -18.22
CA ALA A 147 2.58 -26.85 -18.37
C ALA A 147 3.19 -27.23 -17.01
N GLY A 148 3.98 -28.31 -16.99
CA GLY A 148 4.62 -28.77 -15.76
C GLY A 148 5.41 -30.07 -15.93
N TYR A 149 5.90 -30.58 -14.81
CA TYR A 149 6.67 -31.82 -14.69
C TYR A 149 5.98 -32.82 -13.75
N GLY A 150 4.68 -32.63 -13.52
CA GLY A 150 3.85 -33.54 -12.74
C GLY A 150 3.68 -34.90 -13.40
N ARG A 151 3.00 -35.79 -12.69
CA ARG A 151 2.74 -37.13 -13.19
C ARG A 151 1.68 -37.09 -14.27
N SER A 152 1.87 -37.87 -15.33
CA SER A 152 0.79 -38.14 -16.30
C SER A 152 -0.21 -39.17 -15.78
N ASP A 153 0.14 -39.96 -14.74
CA ASP A 153 -0.63 -41.04 -14.09
C ASP A 153 -0.07 -41.33 -12.65
N ASP A 154 -0.30 -42.52 -12.07
CA ASP A 154 0.22 -42.94 -10.75
C ASP A 154 1.76 -42.92 -10.61
N HIS A 155 2.52 -42.70 -11.70
CA HIS A 155 3.99 -42.72 -11.72
C HIS A 155 4.58 -41.36 -12.12
N PRO A 156 5.50 -40.78 -11.31
CA PRO A 156 6.15 -39.53 -11.66
C PRO A 156 7.15 -39.74 -12.79
N THR A 157 6.88 -39.14 -13.95
CA THR A 157 7.75 -39.27 -15.11
C THR A 157 8.89 -38.25 -15.08
N GLY A 158 8.73 -37.14 -14.36
CA GLY A 158 9.73 -36.06 -14.33
C GLY A 158 10.00 -35.47 -15.72
N HIS A 159 9.10 -35.73 -16.67
CA HIS A 159 9.12 -35.22 -18.03
C HIS A 159 8.24 -33.98 -18.12
N TYR A 160 8.59 -33.09 -19.03
CA TYR A 160 7.80 -31.90 -19.31
C TYR A 160 6.52 -32.26 -20.06
N HIS A 161 5.39 -31.69 -19.65
CA HIS A 161 4.09 -31.82 -20.28
C HIS A 161 3.52 -30.45 -20.64
N LEU A 162 2.77 -30.39 -21.74
CA LEU A 162 2.02 -29.22 -22.19
C LEU A 162 0.63 -29.65 -22.71
N GLY A 163 -0.42 -29.20 -22.02
CA GLY A 163 -1.79 -29.56 -22.34
C GLY A 163 -2.69 -28.35 -22.54
N ALA A 164 -3.62 -28.41 -23.47
CA ALA A 164 -4.55 -27.31 -23.72
C ALA A 164 -5.80 -27.41 -22.83
N THR A 165 -6.33 -26.25 -22.43
CA THR A 165 -7.51 -26.12 -21.58
C THR A 165 -8.32 -24.89 -21.97
N ARG A 166 -9.48 -24.68 -21.34
CA ARG A 166 -10.28 -23.46 -21.48
C ARG A 166 -10.44 -22.76 -20.15
N ILE A 167 -10.26 -21.44 -20.14
CA ILE A 167 -10.51 -20.64 -18.94
C ILE A 167 -12.01 -20.53 -18.71
N LYS A 168 -12.50 -21.14 -17.63
CA LYS A 168 -13.92 -21.16 -17.26
C LYS A 168 -14.32 -19.87 -16.56
N LYS A 169 -13.52 -19.42 -15.60
CA LYS A 169 -13.85 -18.25 -14.79
C LYS A 169 -12.63 -17.58 -14.18
N VAL A 170 -12.65 -16.26 -14.13
CA VAL A 170 -11.68 -15.42 -13.42
C VAL A 170 -12.40 -14.71 -12.27
N TYR A 171 -12.01 -15.04 -11.03
CA TYR A 171 -12.64 -14.48 -9.84
C TYR A 171 -12.04 -13.10 -9.49
N ARG A 172 -12.91 -12.08 -9.45
CA ARG A 172 -12.50 -10.66 -9.31
C ARG A 172 -12.76 -10.07 -7.93
N SER A 173 -13.53 -10.76 -7.09
CA SER A 173 -13.94 -10.30 -5.76
C SER A 173 -14.21 -11.47 -4.82
N GLY A 174 -14.34 -11.16 -3.52
CA GLY A 174 -14.55 -12.16 -2.46
C GLY A 174 -13.30 -12.99 -2.17
N MET A 175 -13.47 -14.06 -1.38
CA MET A 175 -12.38 -14.92 -0.88
C MET A 175 -11.61 -15.67 -1.97
N ARG A 176 -12.11 -15.67 -3.21
CA ARG A 176 -11.45 -16.30 -4.38
C ARG A 176 -10.87 -15.26 -5.33
N LYS A 177 -10.83 -13.98 -4.98
CA LYS A 177 -10.23 -12.95 -5.82
C LYS A 177 -8.80 -13.36 -6.19
N GLY A 178 -8.48 -13.36 -7.48
CA GLY A 178 -7.19 -13.83 -8.00
C GLY A 178 -7.17 -15.28 -8.47
N VAL A 179 -8.21 -16.07 -8.19
CA VAL A 179 -8.31 -17.45 -8.66
C VAL A 179 -8.84 -17.50 -10.09
N ILE A 180 -8.22 -18.33 -10.92
CA ILE A 180 -8.65 -18.69 -12.27
C ILE A 180 -9.05 -20.16 -12.24
N THR A 181 -10.24 -20.50 -12.71
CA THR A 181 -10.64 -21.89 -12.93
C THR A 181 -10.65 -22.23 -14.41
N VAL A 182 -10.26 -23.45 -14.74
CA VAL A 182 -10.20 -23.96 -16.10
C VAL A 182 -10.98 -25.26 -16.24
N ASP A 183 -11.43 -25.55 -17.45
CA ASP A 183 -12.14 -26.77 -17.83
C ASP A 183 -11.18 -27.74 -18.55
N ASN A 184 -10.94 -28.87 -17.90
CA ASN A 184 -10.02 -29.93 -18.30
C ASN A 184 -10.77 -31.17 -18.83
N THR A 185 -12.02 -31.03 -19.27
CA THR A 185 -12.80 -32.11 -19.93
C THR A 185 -12.13 -32.67 -21.19
N PHE A 186 -11.05 -32.04 -21.67
CA PHE A 186 -10.25 -32.43 -22.84
C PHE A 186 -8.97 -33.22 -22.51
N GLY A 187 -8.82 -33.75 -21.30
CA GLY A 187 -7.75 -34.72 -20.97
C GLY A 187 -6.40 -34.11 -20.58
N SER A 188 -6.34 -32.82 -20.28
CA SER A 188 -5.14 -32.12 -19.78
C SER A 188 -5.44 -31.52 -18.41
N ALA A 189 -5.24 -32.29 -17.33
CA ALA A 189 -5.43 -31.82 -15.96
C ALA A 189 -4.09 -31.79 -15.21
N PRO A 190 -3.82 -30.76 -14.37
CA PRO A 190 -2.67 -30.78 -13.49
C PRO A 190 -2.75 -31.96 -12.53
N CYS A 191 -1.60 -32.56 -12.24
CA CYS A 191 -1.48 -33.67 -11.31
C CYS A 191 -0.43 -33.39 -10.23
N SER A 192 -0.18 -34.41 -9.39
CA SER A 192 0.91 -34.39 -8.41
C SER A 192 2.23 -34.01 -9.08
N GLY A 193 2.84 -32.93 -8.62
CA GLY A 193 4.08 -32.36 -9.19
C GLY A 193 3.87 -31.22 -10.19
N ASP A 194 2.65 -30.97 -10.66
CA ASP A 194 2.32 -29.76 -11.46
C ASP A 194 2.00 -28.54 -10.59
N SER A 195 1.93 -28.71 -9.26
CA SER A 195 1.86 -27.61 -8.30
C SER A 195 2.92 -26.56 -8.61
N GLY A 196 2.48 -25.32 -8.81
CA GLY A 196 3.32 -24.20 -9.21
C GLY A 196 3.60 -24.06 -10.70
N GLY A 197 3.26 -25.05 -11.54
CA GLY A 197 3.35 -24.97 -13.00
C GLY A 197 2.42 -23.88 -13.57
N PRO A 198 2.77 -23.24 -14.70
CA PRO A 198 2.01 -22.10 -15.20
C PRO A 198 0.73 -22.48 -15.94
N LEU A 199 -0.27 -21.60 -15.82
CA LEU A 199 -1.29 -21.40 -16.84
C LEU A 199 -0.81 -20.34 -17.83
N LEU A 200 -0.78 -20.70 -19.11
CA LEU A 200 -0.20 -19.89 -20.17
C LEU A 200 -1.27 -19.47 -21.19
N MET A 201 -1.09 -18.28 -21.77
CA MET A 201 -1.85 -17.82 -22.92
C MET A 201 -0.88 -17.42 -24.04
N GLN A 202 -1.19 -17.80 -25.27
CA GLN A 202 -0.44 -17.35 -26.44
C GLN A 202 -1.25 -16.32 -27.23
N LYS A 203 -0.65 -15.16 -27.51
CA LYS A 203 -1.27 -14.11 -28.33
C LYS A 203 -0.24 -13.54 -29.30
N LYS A 204 -0.53 -13.62 -30.60
CA LYS A 204 0.37 -13.15 -31.67
C LYS A 204 1.79 -13.74 -31.60
N GLY A 205 1.90 -15.02 -31.22
CA GLY A 205 3.18 -15.72 -31.09
C GLY A 205 3.90 -15.48 -29.75
N GLU A 206 3.44 -14.57 -28.90
CA GLU A 206 4.01 -14.35 -27.57
C GLU A 206 3.26 -15.15 -26.50
N TRP A 207 4.03 -15.75 -25.58
CA TRP A 207 3.51 -16.46 -24.42
C TRP A 207 3.42 -15.53 -23.21
N TRP A 208 2.39 -15.72 -22.40
CA TRP A 208 2.12 -14.97 -21.18
C TRP A 208 1.70 -15.91 -20.05
N VAL A 209 2.25 -15.72 -18.86
CA VAL A 209 1.84 -16.42 -17.64
C VAL A 209 0.62 -15.73 -17.04
N LEU A 210 -0.49 -16.46 -16.91
CA LEU A 210 -1.74 -15.99 -16.29
C LEU A 210 -1.79 -16.26 -14.78
N GLY A 211 -1.17 -17.34 -14.33
CA GLY A 211 -1.14 -17.78 -12.93
C GLY A 211 -0.39 -19.10 -12.77
N VAL A 212 -0.30 -19.61 -11.54
CA VAL A 212 0.34 -20.89 -11.20
C VAL A 212 -0.65 -21.86 -10.56
N THR A 213 -0.48 -23.16 -10.82
CA THR A 213 -1.35 -24.21 -10.27
C THR A 213 -1.24 -24.24 -8.75
N HIS A 214 -2.37 -24.15 -8.04
CA HIS A 214 -2.39 -24.09 -6.56
C HIS A 214 -2.94 -25.41 -5.96
N GLY A 215 -2.63 -25.68 -4.68
CA GLY A 215 -2.76 -27.01 -4.05
C GLY A 215 -3.86 -27.19 -2.99
N VAL A 216 -4.91 -26.37 -2.97
CA VAL A 216 -5.92 -26.44 -1.88
C VAL A 216 -7.25 -26.95 -2.41
N HIS A 217 -7.74 -28.04 -1.81
CA HIS A 217 -8.72 -28.95 -2.41
C HIS A 217 -10.19 -28.73 -2.05
N TRP A 218 -10.55 -27.87 -1.09
CA TRP A 218 -11.93 -27.77 -0.57
C TRP A 218 -12.53 -26.36 -0.58
N PHE A 219 -11.73 -25.30 -0.40
CA PHE A 219 -12.22 -23.90 -0.45
C PHE A 219 -12.26 -23.29 -1.86
N SER A 220 -11.46 -23.81 -2.79
CA SER A 220 -11.25 -23.26 -4.14
C SER A 220 -12.29 -23.75 -5.15
N ASN A 221 -12.73 -25.00 -5.04
CA ASN A 221 -13.67 -25.63 -5.96
C ASN A 221 -14.58 -26.61 -5.19
N PRO A 222 -15.89 -26.33 -5.04
CA PRO A 222 -16.82 -27.24 -4.37
C PRO A 222 -17.06 -28.55 -5.15
N ASP A 223 -16.60 -28.63 -6.41
CA ASP A 223 -16.69 -29.82 -7.24
C ASP A 223 -15.42 -30.70 -7.17
N TYR A 224 -14.45 -30.34 -6.32
CA TYR A 224 -13.21 -31.09 -6.12
C TYR A 224 -13.37 -32.10 -4.96
N PHE A 225 -13.71 -33.35 -5.30
CA PHE A 225 -13.79 -34.46 -4.34
C PHE A 225 -12.82 -35.57 -4.75
N GLY A 226 -11.69 -35.72 -4.07
CA GLY A 226 -10.83 -36.90 -4.21
C GLY A 226 -9.40 -36.71 -3.72
N SER A 227 -8.85 -37.75 -3.08
CA SER A 227 -7.50 -37.78 -2.51
C SER A 227 -6.42 -38.36 -3.44
N ASP A 228 -6.77 -38.77 -4.66
CA ASP A 228 -5.83 -39.36 -5.62
C ASP A 228 -6.23 -39.05 -7.07
N GLY A 229 -5.23 -38.80 -7.92
CA GLY A 229 -5.33 -39.00 -9.37
C GLY A 229 -5.54 -37.73 -10.22
N CYS A 230 -4.83 -37.67 -11.34
CA CYS A 230 -4.82 -36.64 -12.37
C CYS A 230 -6.17 -36.47 -13.12
N GLN A 231 -7.32 -36.67 -12.47
CA GLN A 231 -8.60 -36.98 -13.11
C GLN A 231 -9.74 -36.03 -12.70
N PHE A 232 -9.44 -34.73 -12.64
CA PHE A 232 -10.47 -33.73 -12.34
C PHE A 232 -10.87 -32.95 -13.59
N PRO A 233 -12.18 -32.75 -13.81
CA PRO A 233 -12.67 -31.98 -14.96
C PRO A 233 -12.32 -30.49 -14.83
N GLU A 234 -11.88 -30.02 -13.66
CA GLU A 234 -11.56 -28.61 -13.44
C GLU A 234 -10.30 -28.46 -12.57
N ALA A 235 -9.47 -27.49 -12.94
CA ALA A 235 -8.31 -27.07 -12.14
C ALA A 235 -8.36 -25.58 -11.82
N SER A 236 -7.61 -25.20 -10.80
CA SER A 236 -7.55 -23.83 -10.30
C SER A 236 -6.12 -23.30 -10.27
N PHE A 237 -5.96 -22.03 -10.60
CA PHE A 237 -4.70 -21.33 -10.66
C PHE A 237 -4.78 -20.03 -9.88
N ALA A 238 -3.71 -19.68 -9.16
CA ALA A 238 -3.58 -18.41 -8.47
C ALA A 238 -2.90 -17.39 -9.40
N SER A 239 -3.58 -16.29 -9.68
CA SER A 239 -3.06 -15.18 -10.48
C SER A 239 -2.52 -14.08 -9.58
N LEU A 240 -1.23 -13.78 -9.75
CA LEU A 240 -0.59 -12.69 -9.04
C LEU A 240 -1.25 -11.33 -9.36
N SER A 241 -1.74 -11.15 -10.58
CA SER A 241 -2.24 -9.88 -11.11
C SER A 241 -3.66 -9.51 -10.71
N LEU A 242 -4.36 -10.38 -9.98
CA LEU A 242 -5.74 -10.17 -9.56
C LEU A 242 -5.95 -10.40 -8.07
N HIS A 243 -4.87 -10.55 -7.30
CA HIS A 243 -4.92 -10.69 -5.85
C HIS A 243 -5.66 -9.55 -5.15
N PRO A 244 -6.28 -9.78 -3.97
CA PRO A 244 -6.61 -8.68 -3.07
C PRO A 244 -5.32 -7.91 -2.80
N GLU A 245 -5.36 -6.61 -3.04
CA GLU A 245 -4.56 -5.69 -2.26
C GLU A 245 -4.88 -5.99 -0.80
N VAL A 246 -4.02 -6.75 -0.13
CA VAL A 246 -3.96 -6.69 1.33
C VAL A 246 -3.29 -5.34 1.58
N ASN A 247 -4.13 -4.32 1.75
CA ASN A 247 -3.78 -2.90 1.91
C ASN A 247 -3.06 -2.21 0.73
N GLY A 248 -3.80 -1.90 -0.34
CA GLY A 248 -3.43 -0.86 -1.32
C GLY A 248 -2.17 -1.08 -2.19
N GLN A 249 -1.54 -2.24 -2.15
CA GLN A 249 -0.36 -2.54 -2.97
C GLN A 249 -0.69 -3.57 -4.07
N ASP A 250 -0.56 -3.13 -5.33
CA ASP A 250 -0.32 -3.98 -6.49
C ASP A 250 0.90 -4.88 -6.22
N GLN A 251 0.69 -6.00 -5.54
CA GLN A 251 1.74 -6.97 -5.21
C GLN A 251 2.17 -7.82 -6.43
N VAL A 252 1.86 -7.41 -7.67
CA VAL A 252 2.66 -7.82 -8.84
C VAL A 252 3.97 -7.02 -8.90
N SER A 253 4.00 -5.81 -8.35
CA SER A 253 5.16 -4.92 -8.39
C SER A 253 6.26 -5.26 -7.38
N GLU A 254 6.05 -6.26 -6.51
CA GLU A 254 7.08 -6.78 -5.60
C GLU A 254 7.63 -8.16 -5.99
N LEU A 255 7.04 -8.85 -6.98
CA LEU A 255 7.66 -10.03 -7.61
C LEU A 255 8.53 -9.69 -8.84
N SER A 256 8.71 -8.41 -9.14
CA SER A 256 9.84 -7.93 -9.97
C SER A 256 11.18 -7.99 -9.22
N ALA A 257 11.22 -8.37 -7.93
CA ALA A 257 12.40 -8.33 -7.07
C ALA A 257 13.32 -9.57 -7.13
N VAL A 258 13.76 -9.94 -8.33
CA VAL A 258 15.15 -10.38 -8.49
C VAL A 258 15.87 -9.36 -9.35
N PRO A 259 17.19 -9.32 -9.40
CA PRO A 259 17.87 -8.34 -10.23
C PRO A 259 17.63 -8.77 -11.68
N ASP A 260 17.01 -7.92 -12.50
CA ASP A 260 17.34 -7.95 -13.92
C ASP A 260 18.03 -6.62 -14.19
N ASP A 261 19.34 -6.70 -14.04
CA ASP A 261 20.29 -5.63 -14.23
C ASP A 261 20.21 -5.17 -15.68
N ARG A 262 19.48 -4.05 -15.94
CA ARG A 262 19.80 -3.04 -16.97
C ARG A 262 18.70 -2.02 -17.27
N VAL A 263 17.47 -2.17 -16.77
CA VAL A 263 16.40 -1.16 -17.03
C VAL A 263 15.97 -0.40 -15.77
N GLU A 264 16.25 -0.93 -14.57
CA GLU A 264 16.24 -0.16 -13.33
C GLU A 264 17.54 0.67 -13.12
N LEU A 265 18.61 0.35 -13.87
CA LEU A 265 19.92 0.99 -13.73
C LEU A 265 20.09 2.31 -14.49
N GLU A 266 19.22 2.69 -15.43
CA GLU A 266 19.29 4.03 -16.02
C GLU A 266 18.69 5.13 -15.11
N PHE A 267 18.04 4.74 -13.99
CA PHE A 267 17.66 5.67 -12.92
C PHE A 267 18.44 5.44 -11.62
N LEU A 268 18.81 4.19 -11.31
CA LEU A 268 19.63 3.87 -10.14
C LEU A 268 21.12 4.26 -10.31
N GLY A 269 21.56 4.57 -11.52
CA GLY A 269 22.93 5.02 -11.80
C GLY A 269 23.23 6.49 -11.45
N TYR A 270 22.28 7.26 -10.89
CA TYR A 270 22.50 8.70 -10.63
C TYR A 270 21.98 9.20 -9.28
N CYS A 271 22.20 8.40 -8.23
CA CYS A 271 22.67 8.92 -6.95
C CYS A 271 23.76 7.95 -6.47
N GLU A 272 24.83 7.79 -7.26
CA GLU A 272 26.02 7.09 -6.77
C GLU A 272 26.44 7.74 -5.45
N ASP A 273 26.46 6.93 -4.40
CA ASP A 273 26.57 7.24 -2.97
C ASP A 273 25.27 7.60 -2.22
N GLY A 274 24.48 6.57 -1.84
CA GLY A 274 23.75 6.60 -0.56
C GLY A 274 22.32 6.04 -0.54
N MET A 275 22.18 4.80 -0.07
CA MET A 275 21.12 4.23 0.79
C MET A 275 19.65 4.70 0.64
N VAL A 276 18.80 3.91 -0.02
CA VAL A 276 17.36 3.76 0.33
C VAL A 276 16.97 2.29 0.30
N GLY A 277 16.37 1.80 1.39
CA GLY A 277 15.84 0.43 1.50
C GLY A 277 14.37 0.30 1.10
N ARG A 278 13.93 -0.93 0.81
CA ARG A 278 12.67 -1.35 0.15
C ARG A 278 11.32 -1.00 0.84
N GLY A 279 11.28 -0.14 1.85
CA GLY A 279 10.03 0.21 2.58
C GLY A 279 9.14 1.28 1.91
N ASP A 280 9.55 1.81 0.75
CA ASP A 280 9.12 3.13 0.26
C ASP A 280 8.13 3.14 -0.91
N VAL A 281 7.34 2.08 -1.14
CA VAL A 281 6.43 2.04 -2.31
C VAL A 281 5.38 3.16 -2.27
N SER A 282 4.82 3.50 -1.11
CA SER A 282 3.82 4.58 -0.96
C SER A 282 4.43 5.97 -1.15
N LEU A 283 5.64 6.19 -0.63
CA LEU A 283 6.38 7.43 -0.81
C LEU A 283 6.89 7.61 -2.24
N PHE A 284 7.33 6.51 -2.86
CA PHE A 284 7.75 6.46 -4.25
C PHE A 284 6.57 6.68 -5.20
N LYS A 285 5.38 6.15 -4.89
CA LYS A 285 4.12 6.49 -5.59
C LYS A 285 3.77 7.97 -5.43
N ALA A 286 3.93 8.57 -4.24
CA ALA A 286 3.71 10.00 -4.02
C ALA A 286 4.69 10.86 -4.83
N LEU A 287 5.98 10.51 -4.85
CA LEU A 287 7.01 11.14 -5.68
C LEU A 287 6.67 11.02 -7.18
N LEU A 288 6.24 9.85 -7.66
CA LEU A 288 5.83 9.63 -9.05
C LEU A 288 4.56 10.42 -9.44
N LEU A 289 3.57 10.49 -8.55
CA LEU A 289 2.33 11.26 -8.75
C LEU A 289 2.60 12.77 -8.81
N GLN A 290 3.53 13.27 -8.00
CA GLN A 290 3.90 14.69 -7.95
C GLN A 290 4.61 15.16 -9.23
N PHE A 291 5.51 14.34 -9.79
CA PHE A 291 6.43 14.79 -10.84
C PHE A 291 6.08 14.37 -12.28
N LYS A 292 5.07 13.52 -12.51
CA LYS A 292 4.55 13.15 -13.85
C LYS A 292 5.62 12.94 -14.95
N GLY A 293 6.73 12.25 -14.70
CA GLY A 293 7.78 12.08 -15.73
C GLY A 293 8.98 11.21 -15.36
N ARG A 294 9.56 10.57 -16.38
CA ARG A 294 10.53 9.46 -16.36
C ARG A 294 12.01 9.89 -16.42
N ASP A 295 12.43 11.03 -15.86
CA ASP A 295 13.84 11.50 -16.05
C ASP A 295 14.48 12.20 -14.83
N CYS A 296 15.59 11.63 -14.32
CA CYS A 296 16.22 11.95 -13.03
C CYS A 296 17.12 13.19 -13.10
N GLU A 297 17.76 13.44 -14.27
CA GLU A 297 18.54 14.66 -14.52
C GLU A 297 17.65 15.92 -14.47
N SER A 298 16.37 15.79 -14.85
CA SER A 298 15.40 16.88 -14.76
C SER A 298 14.93 17.15 -13.32
N LEU A 299 15.13 16.20 -12.40
CA LEU A 299 14.77 16.29 -10.98
C LEU A 299 15.85 17.08 -10.21
N TYR A 300 17.13 16.78 -10.43
CA TYR A 300 18.27 17.48 -9.80
C TYR A 300 18.36 18.97 -10.16
N GLY A 301 18.07 19.34 -11.40
CA GLY A 301 18.03 20.75 -11.83
C GLY A 301 16.79 21.52 -11.37
N LYS A 302 15.74 20.82 -10.90
CA LYS A 302 14.46 21.41 -10.45
C LYS A 302 14.19 21.25 -8.95
N LEU A 303 15.02 20.53 -8.19
CA LEU A 303 14.94 20.34 -6.73
C LEU A 303 15.18 21.64 -5.91
N ALA A 304 15.17 22.80 -6.56
CA ALA A 304 15.23 24.12 -5.96
C ALA A 304 13.90 24.60 -5.34
N SER A 305 12.82 23.81 -5.37
CA SER A 305 11.49 24.24 -4.92
C SER A 305 10.86 23.38 -3.83
N ASP A 306 10.27 24.07 -2.87
CA ASP A 306 9.48 23.66 -1.71
C ASP A 306 8.65 22.37 -1.88
N LEU A 307 9.26 21.21 -1.61
CA LEU A 307 8.61 19.92 -1.71
C LEU A 307 7.54 19.77 -0.61
N SER A 308 6.34 19.36 -0.99
CA SER A 308 5.23 19.12 -0.07
C SER A 308 4.70 17.70 -0.26
N PHE A 309 4.58 16.94 0.83
CA PHE A 309 4.05 15.57 0.85
C PHE A 309 2.83 15.49 1.76
N ASP A 310 1.72 14.95 1.27
CA ASP A 310 0.54 14.61 2.06
C ASP A 310 0.32 13.09 2.04
N LEU A 311 0.63 12.45 3.16
CA LEU A 311 0.65 11.00 3.34
C LEU A 311 -0.32 10.54 4.43
N LEU A 312 -1.24 11.40 4.89
CA LEU A 312 -2.17 11.08 5.99
C LEU A 312 -3.13 9.92 5.68
N LYS A 313 -3.34 9.60 4.40
CA LYS A 313 -4.22 8.52 3.95
C LYS A 313 -3.46 7.31 3.41
N GLU A 314 -2.14 7.39 3.40
CA GLU A 314 -1.28 6.37 2.82
C GLU A 314 -0.74 5.45 3.92
N PRO A 315 -0.66 4.13 3.69
CA PRO A 315 0.02 3.23 4.61
C PRO A 315 1.54 3.44 4.45
N VAL A 316 2.13 4.20 5.37
CA VAL A 316 3.57 4.50 5.41
C VAL A 316 4.22 3.73 6.55
N TYR A 317 5.17 2.86 6.21
CA TYR A 317 5.88 2.01 7.16
C TYR A 317 7.31 2.51 7.46
N SER A 318 7.89 3.33 6.59
CA SER A 318 9.21 3.94 6.75
C SER A 318 9.30 5.31 6.07
N LEU A 319 10.20 6.17 6.56
CA LEU A 319 10.50 7.50 5.98
C LEU A 319 11.92 7.62 5.41
N LYS A 320 12.64 6.49 5.23
CA LYS A 320 14.05 6.50 4.85
C LYS A 320 14.33 7.26 3.54
N ALA A 321 13.49 7.15 2.52
CA ALA A 321 13.68 7.93 1.30
C ALA A 321 13.49 9.44 1.50
N LEU A 322 12.59 9.87 2.40
CA LEU A 322 12.45 11.30 2.70
C LEU A 322 13.72 11.86 3.35
N ALA A 323 14.42 11.05 4.14
CA ALA A 323 15.66 11.44 4.79
C ALA A 323 16.79 11.80 3.80
N LEU A 324 16.71 11.32 2.54
CA LEU A 324 17.69 11.65 1.51
C LEU A 324 17.42 12.97 0.79
N LEU A 325 16.23 13.55 0.95
CA LEU A 325 15.90 14.79 0.26
C LEU A 325 16.66 15.97 0.87
N PRO A 326 17.20 16.90 0.06
CA PRO A 326 17.98 18.01 0.59
C PRO A 326 17.15 18.99 1.42
N ARG A 327 15.84 19.09 1.12
CA ARG A 327 14.88 19.92 1.85
C ARG A 327 13.46 19.43 1.58
N ILE A 328 12.61 19.53 2.59
CA ILE A 328 11.17 19.33 2.46
C ILE A 328 10.51 20.58 3.04
N ASP A 329 9.55 21.18 2.35
CA ASP A 329 8.81 22.32 2.88
C ASP A 329 7.67 21.85 3.78
N ARG A 330 6.86 20.90 3.32
CA ARG A 330 5.68 20.42 4.06
C ARG A 330 5.59 18.89 4.10
N LEU A 331 5.25 18.35 5.26
CA LEU A 331 5.00 16.92 5.44
C LEU A 331 3.75 16.70 6.29
N SER A 332 2.78 15.98 5.74
CA SER A 332 1.62 15.46 6.48
C SER A 332 1.70 13.94 6.55
N ILE A 333 1.60 13.33 7.73
CA ILE A 333 1.79 11.89 7.91
C ILE A 333 0.99 11.31 9.09
N ASP A 334 0.56 10.05 8.97
CA ASP A 334 0.02 9.23 10.07
C ASP A 334 1.11 8.26 10.56
N LEU A 335 1.41 8.27 11.86
CA LEU A 335 2.47 7.45 12.47
C LEU A 335 2.01 6.05 12.88
N ARG A 336 0.73 5.70 12.71
CA ARG A 336 0.16 4.44 13.23
C ARG A 336 0.87 3.18 12.73
N LEU A 337 1.41 3.22 11.52
CA LEU A 337 2.05 2.08 10.85
C LEU A 337 3.57 2.22 10.75
N LEU A 338 4.14 3.29 11.29
CA LEU A 338 5.55 3.58 11.11
C LEU A 338 6.40 2.73 12.05
N GLU A 339 7.34 1.96 11.47
CA GLU A 339 8.22 1.06 12.21
C GLU A 339 9.52 1.76 12.66
N ASP A 340 9.98 2.73 11.87
CA ASP A 340 11.21 3.47 12.12
C ASP A 340 11.11 4.98 11.83
N LEU A 341 11.80 5.76 12.65
CA LEU A 341 11.81 7.22 12.61
C LEU A 341 13.20 7.73 12.23
N PRO A 342 13.50 7.91 10.94
CA PRO A 342 14.77 8.49 10.52
C PRO A 342 14.83 9.99 10.81
N SER A 343 16.05 10.54 10.88
CA SER A 343 16.24 11.98 10.89
C SER A 343 15.82 12.55 9.53
N LEU A 344 14.81 13.41 9.52
CA LEU A 344 14.34 14.09 8.32
C LEU A 344 15.17 15.35 8.03
N PRO A 345 15.26 15.77 6.76
CA PRO A 345 15.84 17.06 6.41
C PRO A 345 15.00 18.21 7.00
N PRO A 346 15.55 19.44 7.06
CA PRO A 346 14.83 20.59 7.58
C PRO A 346 13.45 20.79 6.93
N LEU A 347 12.43 20.85 7.79
CA LEU A 347 11.02 21.02 7.44
C LEU A 347 10.50 22.38 7.87
N ARG A 348 9.58 22.97 7.10
CA ARG A 348 8.92 24.24 7.44
C ARG A 348 7.55 24.04 8.07
N GLU A 349 6.74 23.12 7.55
CA GLU A 349 5.41 22.81 8.08
C GLU A 349 5.24 21.30 8.24
N MET A 350 4.65 20.89 9.36
CA MET A 350 4.40 19.47 9.64
C MET A 350 2.99 19.27 10.19
N LYS A 351 2.30 18.25 9.67
CA LYS A 351 1.05 17.74 10.21
C LYS A 351 1.22 16.26 10.54
N VAL A 352 0.94 15.87 11.78
CA VAL A 352 1.20 14.50 12.25
C VAL A 352 -0.02 13.94 12.97
N SER A 353 -0.51 12.78 12.51
CA SER A 353 -1.40 11.95 13.32
C SER A 353 -0.55 11.02 14.17
N ILE A 354 -0.57 11.21 15.49
CA ILE A 354 0.33 10.53 16.43
C ILE A 354 -0.11 9.07 16.65
N GLY A 355 -1.42 8.84 16.77
CA GLY A 355 -1.97 7.53 17.07
C GLY A 355 -1.62 7.08 18.49
N SER A 356 -0.65 6.18 18.65
CA SER A 356 -0.20 5.65 19.94
C SER A 356 1.31 5.78 20.15
N GLN A 357 1.98 6.63 19.36
CA GLN A 357 3.40 6.88 19.51
C GLN A 357 3.65 7.90 20.63
N ASP A 358 4.53 7.58 21.56
CA ASP A 358 4.85 8.45 22.69
C ASP A 358 6.19 9.20 22.52
N ASP A 359 7.00 8.82 21.52
CA ASP A 359 8.29 9.45 21.19
C ASP A 359 8.18 10.38 19.98
N LEU A 360 8.35 11.69 20.24
CA LEU A 360 8.31 12.75 19.24
C LEU A 360 9.65 13.51 19.13
N ASP A 361 10.76 12.92 19.59
CA ASP A 361 12.09 13.57 19.54
C ASP A 361 12.46 14.03 18.13
N TRP A 362 12.05 13.27 17.11
CA TRP A 362 12.29 13.60 15.71
C TRP A 362 11.43 14.80 15.23
N VAL A 363 10.20 14.97 15.73
CA VAL A 363 9.37 16.16 15.44
C VAL A 363 10.01 17.38 16.07
N PHE A 364 10.34 17.28 17.36
CA PHE A 364 10.91 18.38 18.12
C PHE A 364 12.39 18.67 17.77
N GLY A 365 13.06 17.72 17.09
CA GLY A 365 14.37 17.90 16.47
C GLY A 365 14.35 18.81 15.23
N ASN A 366 13.19 19.00 14.57
CA ASN A 366 13.04 19.86 13.39
C ASN A 366 12.94 21.35 13.77
N ARG A 367 14.03 21.93 14.27
CA ARG A 367 14.09 23.30 14.83
C ARG A 367 13.76 24.45 13.85
N HIS A 368 13.60 24.14 12.57
CA HIS A 368 13.23 25.09 11.52
C HIS A 368 11.71 25.18 11.27
N LEU A 369 10.92 24.35 11.97
CA LEU A 369 9.47 24.35 11.82
C LEU A 369 8.87 25.71 12.16
N THR A 370 8.01 26.19 11.25
CA THR A 370 7.22 27.42 11.40
C THR A 370 5.75 27.12 11.70
N SER A 371 5.28 25.93 11.33
CA SER A 371 3.92 25.44 11.61
C SER A 371 3.95 23.97 12.02
N LEU A 372 3.23 23.64 13.10
CA LEU A 372 3.04 22.27 13.58
C LEU A 372 1.56 22.01 13.86
N GLU A 373 1.02 20.95 13.27
CA GLU A 373 -0.30 20.41 13.57
C GLU A 373 -0.19 18.98 14.08
N LEU A 374 -0.77 18.69 15.24
CA LEU A 374 -0.85 17.34 15.80
C LEU A 374 -2.31 16.91 15.93
N THR A 375 -2.59 15.70 15.46
CA THR A 375 -3.90 15.03 15.60
C THR A 375 -3.71 13.66 16.25
N ASP A 376 -4.79 13.10 16.80
CA ASP A 376 -4.78 11.83 17.54
C ASP A 376 -3.74 11.80 18.67
N ALA A 377 -3.49 12.94 19.32
CA ALA A 377 -2.52 13.04 20.41
C ALA A 377 -3.07 12.38 21.69
N PRO A 378 -2.33 11.44 22.30
CA PRO A 378 -2.76 10.78 23.53
C PRO A 378 -2.68 11.72 24.74
N ARG A 379 -3.43 11.39 25.80
CA ARG A 379 -3.47 12.19 27.04
C ARG A 379 -2.11 12.34 27.74
N GLY A 380 -1.26 11.33 27.63
CA GLY A 380 0.06 11.27 28.30
C GLY A 380 1.23 11.63 27.39
N LEU A 381 0.98 12.34 26.29
CA LEU A 381 2.01 12.70 25.32
C LEU A 381 3.19 13.42 26.01
N GLN A 382 4.41 12.97 25.75
CA GLN A 382 5.62 13.62 26.22
C GLN A 382 5.98 14.79 25.29
N TRP A 383 6.30 15.94 25.87
CA TRP A 383 6.58 17.18 25.13
C TRP A 383 8.05 17.60 25.21
N ASP A 384 8.94 16.65 25.51
CA ASP A 384 10.37 16.92 25.64
C ASP A 384 10.93 17.56 24.37
N GLY A 385 11.68 18.65 24.52
CA GLY A 385 12.26 19.35 23.38
C GLY A 385 11.34 20.34 22.64
N VAL A 386 10.02 20.40 22.91
CA VAL A 386 9.12 21.34 22.21
C VAL A 386 9.58 22.81 22.30
N GLY A 387 10.16 23.20 23.44
CA GLY A 387 10.69 24.55 23.65
C GLY A 387 11.88 24.93 22.76
N GLN A 388 12.47 23.98 22.03
CA GLN A 388 13.59 24.21 21.10
C GLN A 388 13.11 24.66 19.71
N LEU A 389 11.81 24.60 19.43
CA LEU A 389 11.22 24.99 18.15
C LEU A 389 11.03 26.51 18.04
N HIS A 390 12.12 27.27 18.17
CA HIS A 390 12.13 28.73 18.29
C HIS A 390 11.49 29.47 17.09
N GLU A 391 11.37 28.80 15.94
CA GLU A 391 10.84 29.34 14.70
C GLU A 391 9.31 29.16 14.55
N LEU A 392 8.65 28.38 15.42
CA LEU A 392 7.22 28.13 15.33
C LEU A 392 6.41 29.42 15.49
N GLY A 393 5.61 29.72 14.45
CA GLY A 393 4.62 30.79 14.43
C GLY A 393 3.19 30.29 14.63
N THR A 394 2.93 29.04 14.25
CA THR A 394 1.60 28.42 14.30
C THR A 394 1.67 27.06 14.95
N VAL A 395 0.80 26.83 15.95
CA VAL A 395 0.63 25.53 16.61
C VAL A 395 -0.86 25.18 16.63
N ILE A 396 -1.21 24.02 16.06
CA ILE A 396 -2.58 23.51 15.97
C ILE A 396 -2.64 22.13 16.64
N LEU A 397 -3.40 22.05 17.71
CA LEU A 397 -3.56 20.87 18.57
C LEU A 397 -5.04 20.56 18.80
N MET A 398 -5.91 20.91 17.85
CA MET A 398 -7.37 20.82 18.04
C MET A 398 -7.89 19.38 18.10
N GLU A 399 -8.96 19.17 18.86
CA GLU A 399 -9.70 17.90 18.97
C GLU A 399 -8.79 16.72 19.37
N ASN A 400 -8.00 16.91 20.44
CA ASN A 400 -7.11 15.91 21.01
C ASN A 400 -7.46 15.65 22.49
N ASN A 401 -6.71 14.75 23.15
CA ASN A 401 -6.93 14.40 24.55
C ASN A 401 -5.96 15.11 25.52
N ILE A 402 -5.44 16.29 25.15
CA ILE A 402 -4.39 16.98 25.91
C ILE A 402 -4.97 17.56 27.21
N VAL A 403 -4.36 17.23 28.34
CA VAL A 403 -4.75 17.74 29.67
C VAL A 403 -3.79 18.79 30.21
N GLU A 404 -2.54 18.77 29.77
CA GLU A 404 -1.51 19.73 30.17
C GLU A 404 -0.52 19.96 29.02
N LEU A 405 0.09 21.14 29.00
CA LEU A 405 1.18 21.50 28.09
C LEU A 405 2.36 22.01 28.92
N PRO A 406 3.61 21.71 28.53
CA PRO A 406 4.75 22.34 29.17
C PRO A 406 4.79 23.84 28.85
N SER A 407 5.61 24.59 29.57
CA SER A 407 5.89 25.98 29.20
C SER A 407 6.35 26.07 27.74
N LEU A 408 5.63 26.86 26.95
CA LEU A 408 5.95 27.16 25.54
C LEU A 408 6.83 28.41 25.41
N SER A 409 7.44 28.86 26.51
CA SER A 409 8.26 30.08 26.56
C SER A 409 9.38 30.12 25.52
N GLY A 410 9.85 28.97 25.03
CA GLY A 410 10.84 28.87 23.96
C GLY A 410 10.32 29.24 22.55
N LEU A 411 9.00 29.18 22.32
CA LEU A 411 8.34 29.49 21.05
C LEU A 411 8.13 31.01 20.86
N LYS A 412 9.24 31.76 20.80
CA LYS A 412 9.21 33.25 20.78
C LYS A 412 8.51 33.85 19.55
N LYS A 413 8.37 33.09 18.46
CA LYS A 413 7.69 33.52 17.24
C LYS A 413 6.21 33.14 17.18
N LEU A 414 5.68 32.46 18.19
CA LEU A 414 4.28 32.01 18.20
C LEU A 414 3.32 33.19 18.03
N ARG A 415 2.41 33.08 17.06
CA ARG A 415 1.36 34.06 16.73
C ARG A 415 -0.04 33.47 16.80
N THR A 416 -0.16 32.20 16.44
CA THR A 416 -1.43 31.48 16.37
C THR A 416 -1.31 30.20 17.17
N LEU A 417 -2.20 30.04 18.13
CA LEU A 417 -2.33 28.83 18.93
C LEU A 417 -3.78 28.36 18.90
N ASN A 418 -3.99 27.12 18.45
CA ASN A 418 -5.29 26.47 18.48
C ASN A 418 -5.21 25.19 19.33
N VAL A 419 -5.88 25.20 20.47
CA VAL A 419 -6.01 24.08 21.43
C VAL A 419 -7.49 23.73 21.65
N LEU A 420 -8.36 24.08 20.69
CA LEU A 420 -9.80 23.82 20.76
C LEU A 420 -10.10 22.33 20.97
N GLY A 421 -11.09 22.00 21.81
CA GLY A 421 -11.53 20.61 21.96
C GLY A 421 -10.48 19.73 22.65
N ASN A 422 -9.98 20.17 23.80
CA ASN A 422 -9.03 19.43 24.64
C ASN A 422 -9.56 19.38 26.09
N HIS A 423 -8.69 19.13 27.05
CA HIS A 423 -9.01 19.01 28.48
C HIS A 423 -8.14 19.92 29.36
N LEU A 424 -7.69 21.05 28.83
CA LEU A 424 -6.89 22.04 29.56
C LEU A 424 -7.75 22.80 30.57
N ASP A 425 -7.19 23.11 31.75
CA ASP A 425 -7.88 23.85 32.83
C ASP A 425 -7.30 25.25 33.10
N ASN A 426 -6.15 25.57 32.52
CA ASN A 426 -5.46 26.86 32.64
C ASN A 426 -4.71 27.22 31.34
N LEU A 427 -4.09 28.40 31.31
CA LEU A 427 -3.30 28.92 30.18
C LEU A 427 -1.85 29.30 30.57
N ASP A 428 -1.33 28.77 31.68
CA ASP A 428 -0.02 29.18 32.21
C ASP A 428 1.15 28.86 31.26
N PHE A 429 0.98 27.82 30.44
CA PHE A 429 1.98 27.38 29.47
C PHE A 429 2.32 28.44 28.40
N ILE A 430 1.47 29.44 28.18
CA ILE A 430 1.72 30.54 27.22
C ILE A 430 2.08 31.88 27.88
N ARG A 431 2.31 31.92 29.21
CA ARG A 431 2.54 33.18 29.95
C ARG A 431 3.62 34.08 29.34
N ASP A 432 4.67 33.50 28.76
CA ASP A 432 5.79 34.22 28.15
C ASP A 432 5.67 34.42 26.64
N ASN A 433 4.58 33.96 26.01
CA ASN A 433 4.33 34.04 24.57
C ASN A 433 3.49 35.28 24.22
N TYR A 434 3.89 36.44 24.75
CA TYR A 434 3.20 37.75 24.64
C TYR A 434 2.96 38.25 23.20
N LYS A 435 3.47 37.56 22.19
CA LYS A 435 3.25 37.87 20.77
C LYS A 435 2.11 37.08 20.11
N ILE A 436 1.42 36.21 20.85
CA ILE A 436 0.22 35.54 20.35
C ILE A 436 -0.83 36.59 19.99
N THR A 437 -1.40 36.44 18.80
CA THR A 437 -2.46 37.31 18.26
C THR A 437 -3.78 36.56 18.11
N HIS A 438 -3.74 35.25 17.89
CA HIS A 438 -4.90 34.39 17.72
C HIS A 438 -4.81 33.23 18.71
N LEU A 439 -5.77 33.17 19.64
CA LEU A 439 -5.91 32.09 20.61
C LEU A 439 -7.29 31.44 20.46
N LEU A 440 -7.30 30.18 20.02
CA LEU A 440 -8.51 29.36 19.91
C LEU A 440 -8.42 28.27 20.97
N ALA A 441 -9.18 28.41 22.06
CA ALA A 441 -9.15 27.51 23.22
C ALA A 441 -10.56 27.15 23.71
N SER A 442 -11.57 27.26 22.82
CA SER A 442 -12.94 26.83 23.12
C SER A 442 -13.02 25.32 23.38
N SER A 443 -14.07 24.89 24.09
CA SER A 443 -14.34 23.47 24.39
C SER A 443 -13.19 22.82 25.17
N ASN A 444 -12.81 23.43 26.29
CA ASN A 444 -11.84 22.93 27.25
C ASN A 444 -12.46 22.95 28.66
N GLN A 445 -11.63 22.92 29.71
CA GLN A 445 -12.04 23.02 31.12
C GLN A 445 -11.43 24.25 31.79
N ILE A 446 -11.11 25.29 31.01
CA ILE A 446 -10.34 26.45 31.49
C ILE A 446 -11.14 27.21 32.53
N GLU A 447 -10.54 27.38 33.71
CA GLU A 447 -11.10 28.14 34.83
C GLU A 447 -10.27 29.42 35.08
N ASP A 448 -8.95 29.35 34.86
CA ASP A 448 -7.98 30.41 35.14
C ASP A 448 -7.39 31.03 33.85
N LEU A 449 -7.41 32.37 33.78
CA LEU A 449 -6.86 33.17 32.69
C LEU A 449 -5.57 33.91 33.06
N ALA A 450 -4.97 33.66 34.23
CA ALA A 450 -3.75 34.33 34.70
C ALA A 450 -2.58 34.26 33.70
N GLY A 451 -2.51 33.23 32.87
CA GLY A 451 -1.57 33.12 31.76
C GLY A 451 -1.68 34.26 30.72
N LEU A 452 -2.79 34.99 30.67
CA LEU A 452 -3.06 36.03 29.67
C LEU A 452 -2.71 37.46 30.09
N VAL A 453 -2.31 37.69 31.36
CA VAL A 453 -2.13 39.04 31.95
C VAL A 453 -1.24 40.00 31.15
N ASN A 454 -0.30 39.52 30.33
CA ASN A 454 0.61 40.37 29.54
C ASN A 454 0.43 40.26 28.00
N HIS A 455 -0.73 39.81 27.53
CA HIS A 455 -0.95 39.53 26.11
C HIS A 455 -1.59 40.71 25.34
N SER A 456 -0.88 41.83 25.25
CA SER A 456 -1.38 43.07 24.61
C SER A 456 -1.66 42.96 23.12
N ASP A 457 -1.03 42.00 22.45
CA ASP A 457 -1.08 41.83 20.99
C ASP A 457 -2.23 40.88 20.56
N LEU A 458 -3.02 40.34 21.51
CA LEU A 458 -4.18 39.50 21.20
C LEU A 458 -5.22 40.27 20.40
N LYS A 459 -5.65 39.67 19.28
CA LYS A 459 -6.67 40.19 18.37
C LYS A 459 -7.91 39.32 18.37
N VAL A 460 -7.74 38.00 18.33
CA VAL A 460 -8.85 37.04 18.30
C VAL A 460 -8.69 36.04 19.44
N VAL A 461 -9.68 36.00 20.33
CA VAL A 461 -9.69 35.10 21.48
C VAL A 461 -11.02 34.34 21.51
N LEU A 462 -10.96 33.01 21.34
CA LEU A 462 -12.10 32.11 21.44
C LEU A 462 -11.95 31.23 22.68
N LEU A 463 -12.80 31.44 23.66
CA LEU A 463 -12.78 30.75 24.96
C LEU A 463 -14.16 30.18 25.32
N GLY A 464 -15.03 29.94 24.33
CA GLY A 464 -16.38 29.44 24.57
C GLY A 464 -16.40 27.99 25.07
N ASN A 465 -17.44 27.58 25.80
CA ASN A 465 -17.55 26.25 26.42
C ASN A 465 -16.34 25.93 27.31
N ASN A 466 -16.13 26.76 28.33
CA ASN A 466 -15.12 26.59 29.39
C ASN A 466 -15.81 26.84 30.76
N ARG A 467 -15.03 27.00 31.82
CA ARG A 467 -15.51 27.24 33.20
C ARG A 467 -15.01 28.58 33.76
N ILE A 468 -14.83 29.56 32.88
CA ILE A 468 -14.29 30.86 33.25
C ILE A 468 -15.33 31.64 34.04
N SER A 469 -14.97 32.11 35.23
CA SER A 469 -15.84 32.92 36.09
C SER A 469 -15.44 34.40 36.17
N GLN A 470 -14.22 34.74 35.77
CA GLN A 470 -13.69 36.11 35.74
C GLN A 470 -12.80 36.35 34.51
N ILE A 471 -12.63 37.62 34.14
CA ILE A 471 -11.94 38.03 32.90
C ILE A 471 -10.95 39.17 33.12
N LEU A 472 -10.63 39.51 34.36
CA LEU A 472 -9.75 40.64 34.69
C LEU A 472 -8.36 40.48 34.04
N ASP A 473 -7.91 39.24 33.87
CA ASP A 473 -6.62 38.91 33.25
C ASP A 473 -6.55 39.24 31.74
N LEU A 474 -7.70 39.53 31.10
CA LEU A 474 -7.76 40.02 29.72
C LEU A 474 -7.61 41.55 29.62
N ALA A 475 -7.53 42.28 30.74
CA ALA A 475 -7.49 43.74 30.74
C ALA A 475 -6.32 44.35 29.95
N SER A 476 -5.22 43.59 29.78
CA SER A 476 -4.06 44.04 28.99
C SER A 476 -4.21 43.82 27.49
N ALA A 477 -5.17 43.02 27.02
CA ALA A 477 -5.41 42.69 25.62
C ALA A 477 -6.04 43.87 24.84
N THR A 478 -5.33 45.00 24.82
CA THR A 478 -5.75 46.28 24.21
C THR A 478 -5.94 46.23 22.69
N SER A 479 -5.42 45.20 22.02
CA SER A 479 -5.55 45.01 20.57
C SER A 479 -6.72 44.10 20.17
N LEU A 480 -7.60 43.73 21.10
CA LEU A 480 -8.63 42.72 20.89
C LEU A 480 -9.70 43.21 19.91
N GLU A 481 -9.88 42.46 18.82
CA GLU A 481 -10.84 42.72 17.76
C GLU A 481 -12.06 41.78 17.88
N TYR A 482 -11.85 40.56 18.38
CA TYR A 482 -12.90 39.56 18.56
C TYR A 482 -12.69 38.72 19.83
N LEU A 483 -13.72 38.67 20.68
CA LEU A 483 -13.76 37.88 21.90
C LEU A 483 -15.04 37.03 21.94
N SER A 484 -14.89 35.72 22.16
CA SER A 484 -16.02 34.83 22.45
C SER A 484 -15.82 34.12 23.78
N LEU A 485 -16.78 34.31 24.69
CA LEU A 485 -16.84 33.70 26.02
C LEU A 485 -18.16 32.92 26.23
N VAL A 486 -18.84 32.55 25.13
CA VAL A 486 -20.14 31.87 25.16
C VAL A 486 -20.04 30.59 26.01
N ASN A 487 -21.07 30.30 26.82
CA ASN A 487 -21.12 29.11 27.68
C ASN A 487 -19.91 29.03 28.63
N ASN A 488 -19.81 30.02 29.52
CA ASN A 488 -18.88 30.06 30.66
C ASN A 488 -19.66 30.37 31.94
N GLU A 489 -18.96 30.47 33.07
CA GLU A 489 -19.53 30.70 34.41
C GLU A 489 -19.47 32.18 34.84
N ILE A 490 -19.39 33.10 33.89
CA ILE A 490 -19.29 34.55 34.15
C ILE A 490 -20.60 35.07 34.77
N PRO A 491 -20.58 35.64 35.98
CA PRO A 491 -21.78 36.14 36.65
C PRO A 491 -22.53 37.20 35.84
N LEU A 492 -23.87 37.15 35.86
CA LEU A 492 -24.76 38.02 35.09
C LEU A 492 -24.53 39.53 35.30
N HIS A 493 -24.06 39.95 36.48
CA HIS A 493 -23.79 41.36 36.77
C HIS A 493 -22.51 41.90 36.11
N LEU A 494 -21.59 41.01 35.70
CA LEU A 494 -20.41 41.32 34.88
C LEU A 494 -20.70 41.18 33.37
N GLN A 495 -21.86 40.61 33.00
CA GLN A 495 -22.33 40.52 31.61
C GLN A 495 -23.03 41.81 31.13
N LEU A 496 -23.26 42.79 32.02
CA LEU A 496 -23.91 44.06 31.71
C LEU A 496 -22.90 45.21 31.75
N CYS A 497 -22.71 45.89 30.63
CA CYS A 497 -21.91 47.11 30.56
C CYS A 497 -22.58 48.24 31.35
N PRO A 498 -21.96 48.81 32.40
CA PRO A 498 -22.49 50.00 33.04
C PRO A 498 -22.30 51.23 32.14
N THR A 499 -23.11 52.27 32.37
CA THR A 499 -23.11 53.53 31.63
C THR A 499 -21.72 54.22 31.62
N LYS A 500 -21.44 55.02 30.58
CA LYS A 500 -20.14 55.64 30.23
C LYS A 500 -19.29 56.22 31.39
N GLU A 501 -19.89 56.64 32.49
CA GLU A 501 -19.18 57.22 33.64
C GLU A 501 -18.51 56.17 34.56
N GLN A 502 -18.78 54.87 34.39
CA GLN A 502 -18.22 53.77 35.20
C GLN A 502 -17.22 52.87 34.44
N GLN A 503 -16.71 53.32 33.29
CA GLN A 503 -15.89 52.51 32.38
C GLN A 503 -14.40 52.42 32.75
N GLN A 504 -13.90 53.12 33.76
CA GLN A 504 -12.52 52.92 34.23
C GLN A 504 -12.42 51.60 35.01
N GLY A 505 -11.85 50.58 34.37
CA GLY A 505 -11.64 49.24 34.95
C GLY A 505 -12.72 48.20 34.65
N SER A 506 -13.60 48.44 33.67
CA SER A 506 -14.65 47.50 33.23
C SER A 506 -14.36 46.96 31.82
N ILE A 507 -14.80 45.71 31.55
CA ILE A 507 -14.83 45.02 30.24
C ILE A 507 -15.42 45.87 29.09
N CYS A 508 -16.22 46.90 29.41
CA CYS A 508 -16.90 47.70 28.40
C CYS A 508 -16.13 48.96 27.98
N ALA A 509 -14.83 49.02 28.29
CA ALA A 509 -13.90 50.04 27.82
C ALA A 509 -13.20 49.66 26.49
N PHE A 510 -13.50 48.48 25.94
CA PHE A 510 -13.07 48.03 24.62
C PHE A 510 -14.06 48.44 23.53
#